data_AF-A0A0Q9ECJ0-F1
#
_entry.id   AF-A0A0Q9ECJ0-F1
#
_cell.length_a   1.000
_cell.length_b   1.000
_cell.length_c   1.000
_cell.angle_alpha   90.00
_cell.angle_beta   90.00
_cell.angle_gamma   90.00
#
_symmetry.space_group_name_H-M   'P 1'
#
loop_
_entity.id
_entity.type
_entity.pdbx_description
1 polymer ?
#
loop_
_entity_poly.entity_id
_entity_poly.type
_entity_poly.pdbx_seq_one_letter_code
_entity_poly.pdbx_strand_id
1 'polypeptide(L)'
;MLDAQQLNERVLAWILSVRDARDLSAQNIEKHTGIKFKVDPEDPNGFYAVGALTGAWRYSLTSIKALPGSHPGGVDFDMGVSGDNDADMTPVCIGLNSYQQALIAAGFRLSQLPAHVGVEYRRFRSDKASVLIYLRGKTKRYDEQLCVFRIVVNAPNRKK
;
A
#
# COMPACT_ATOMS: atom_id res chain seq x y z
N MET A 1 14.50 -6.18 12.18
CA MET A 1 13.04 -6.37 12.08
C MET A 1 12.44 -4.99 11.89
N LEU A 2 11.56 -4.81 10.91
CA LEU A 2 10.95 -3.51 10.65
C LEU A 2 9.69 -3.39 11.50
N ASP A 3 9.48 -2.26 12.19
CA ASP A 3 8.21 -2.03 12.86
C ASP A 3 7.15 -1.54 11.86
N ALA A 4 5.87 -1.74 12.18
CA ALA A 4 4.77 -1.40 11.28
C ALA A 4 4.63 0.12 11.04
N GLN A 5 4.90 0.95 12.04
CA GLN A 5 4.84 2.41 11.93
C GLN A 5 5.92 2.90 10.95
N GLN A 6 7.18 2.48 11.14
CA GLN A 6 8.28 2.78 10.23
C GLN A 6 8.00 2.31 8.80
N LEU A 7 7.43 1.11 8.63
CA LEU A 7 7.03 0.60 7.32
C LEU A 7 5.99 1.50 6.66
N ASN A 8 4.94 1.85 7.39
CA ASN A 8 3.84 2.67 6.87
C ASN A 8 4.31 4.09 6.55
N GLU A 9 5.22 4.67 7.34
CA GLU A 9 5.87 5.95 7.06
C GLU A 9 6.69 5.92 5.77
N ARG A 10 7.49 4.86 5.56
CA ARG A 10 8.27 4.65 4.33
C ARG A 10 7.37 4.48 3.11
N VAL A 11 6.30 3.70 3.24
CA VAL A 11 5.30 3.51 2.18
C VAL A 11 4.59 4.83 1.86
N LEU A 12 4.19 5.60 2.88
CA LEU A 12 3.59 6.92 2.70
C LEU A 12 4.55 7.89 2.00
N ALA A 13 5.82 7.96 2.42
CA ALA A 13 6.82 8.80 1.79
C ALA A 13 7.01 8.46 0.30
N TRP A 14 7.01 7.17 -0.04
CA TRP A 14 7.01 6.74 -1.44
C TRP A 14 5.73 7.17 -2.17
N ILE A 15 4.55 6.92 -1.62
CA ILE A 15 3.26 7.34 -2.22
C ILE A 15 3.26 8.83 -2.55
N LEU A 16 3.75 9.67 -1.64
CA LEU A 16 3.83 11.11 -1.81
C LEU A 16 4.83 11.56 -2.89
N SER A 17 5.81 10.70 -3.22
CA SER A 17 6.77 10.97 -4.30
C SER A 17 6.25 10.61 -5.69
N VAL A 18 5.22 9.77 -5.81
CA VAL A 18 4.71 9.27 -7.10
C VAL A 18 4.14 10.41 -7.94
N ARG A 19 4.64 10.54 -9.17
CA ARG A 19 4.18 11.51 -10.18
C ARG A 19 3.48 10.82 -11.36
N ASP A 20 3.94 9.65 -11.74
CA ASP A 20 3.36 8.80 -12.79
C ASP A 20 3.80 7.33 -12.64
N ALA A 21 3.38 6.48 -13.58
CA ALA A 21 3.65 5.03 -13.55
C ALA A 21 5.14 4.64 -13.47
N ARG A 22 6.09 5.50 -13.89
CA ARG A 22 7.52 5.20 -13.80
C ARG A 22 8.02 5.17 -12.35
N ASP A 23 7.35 5.90 -11.47
CA ASP A 23 7.63 5.95 -10.03
C ASP A 23 7.10 4.71 -9.29
N LEU A 24 6.40 3.82 -9.99
CA LEU A 24 5.94 2.53 -9.48
C LEU A 24 6.92 1.38 -9.78
N SER A 25 8.11 1.67 -10.30
CA SER A 25 9.15 0.66 -10.51
C SER A 25 9.77 0.19 -9.20
N ALA A 26 10.23 -1.08 -9.16
CA ALA A 26 10.93 -1.64 -8.00
C ALA A 26 12.05 -0.72 -7.51
N GLN A 27 12.92 -0.26 -8.43
CA GLN A 27 14.07 0.61 -8.12
C GLN A 27 13.65 1.91 -7.41
N ASN A 28 12.58 2.57 -7.87
CA ASN A 28 12.10 3.79 -7.23
C ASN A 28 11.49 3.48 -5.86
N ILE A 29 10.74 2.38 -5.71
CA ILE A 29 10.21 1.98 -4.42
C ILE A 29 11.35 1.66 -3.43
N GLU A 30 12.40 0.95 -3.86
CA GLU A 30 13.57 0.66 -3.01
C GLU A 30 14.23 1.94 -2.51
N LYS A 31 14.38 2.94 -3.40
CA LYS A 31 15.03 4.22 -3.07
C LYS A 31 14.29 4.96 -1.94
N HIS A 32 12.96 4.90 -1.93
CA HIS A 32 12.14 5.59 -0.94
C HIS A 32 11.90 4.78 0.34
N THR A 33 11.84 3.45 0.23
CA THR A 33 11.45 2.58 1.35
C THR A 33 12.61 1.82 1.99
N GLY A 34 13.72 1.66 1.27
CA GLY A 34 14.82 0.77 1.63
C GLY A 34 14.47 -0.73 1.56
N ILE A 35 13.29 -1.09 1.06
CA ILE A 35 12.85 -2.48 0.90
C ILE A 35 13.49 -3.05 -0.35
N LYS A 36 14.04 -4.27 -0.24
CA LYS A 36 14.62 -5.00 -1.36
C LYS A 36 13.59 -5.88 -2.04
N PHE A 37 13.50 -5.76 -3.35
CA PHE A 37 12.57 -6.48 -4.20
C PHE A 37 13.27 -7.61 -4.96
N LYS A 38 12.51 -8.66 -5.18
CA LYS A 38 12.82 -9.66 -6.20
C LYS A 38 12.06 -9.27 -7.46
N VAL A 39 12.80 -9.08 -8.54
CA VAL A 39 12.26 -8.76 -9.87
C VAL A 39 12.19 -10.04 -10.68
N ASP A 40 11.09 -10.24 -11.40
CA ASP A 40 10.92 -11.34 -12.34
C ASP A 40 11.95 -11.18 -13.48
N PRO A 41 12.79 -12.19 -13.73
CA PRO A 41 13.81 -12.11 -14.79
C PRO A 41 13.21 -11.98 -16.19
N GLU A 42 11.96 -12.41 -16.39
CA GLU A 42 11.27 -12.36 -17.68
C GLU A 42 10.38 -11.10 -17.82
N ASP A 43 10.05 -10.44 -16.71
CA ASP A 43 9.24 -9.22 -16.67
C ASP A 43 9.81 -8.21 -15.66
N PRO A 44 10.57 -7.20 -16.08
CA PRO A 44 11.12 -6.20 -15.16
C PRO A 44 10.05 -5.36 -14.44
N ASN A 45 8.79 -5.42 -14.87
CA ASN A 45 7.66 -4.79 -14.21
C ASN A 45 6.96 -5.73 -13.21
N GLY A 46 7.27 -7.03 -13.26
CA GLY A 46 6.89 -8.02 -12.27
C GLY A 46 7.88 -8.01 -11.11
N PHE A 47 7.45 -7.57 -9.94
CA PHE A 47 8.30 -7.59 -8.75
C PHE A 47 7.50 -7.84 -7.48
N TYR A 48 8.18 -8.39 -6.48
CA TYR A 48 7.61 -8.59 -5.16
C TYR A 48 8.66 -8.45 -4.06
N ALA A 49 8.22 -8.02 -2.89
CA ALA A 49 8.99 -8.02 -1.65
C ALA A 49 8.11 -8.58 -0.53
N VAL A 50 8.71 -9.38 0.35
CA VAL A 50 8.06 -9.89 1.56
C VAL A 50 8.99 -9.72 2.74
N GLY A 51 8.44 -9.39 3.91
CA GLY A 51 9.24 -9.24 5.12
C GLY A 51 8.43 -9.51 6.38
N ALA A 52 9.15 -9.72 7.49
CA ALA A 52 8.55 -9.93 8.80
C ALA A 52 8.29 -8.59 9.50
N LEU A 53 7.17 -8.53 10.21
CA LEU A 53 6.80 -7.51 11.18
C LEU A 53 6.80 -8.12 12.59
N THR A 54 6.31 -7.37 13.58
CA THR A 54 6.19 -7.83 14.97
C THR A 54 5.35 -9.11 15.09
N GLY A 55 5.89 -10.13 15.77
CA GLY A 55 5.18 -11.40 16.00
C GLY A 55 5.04 -12.24 14.74
N ALA A 56 3.82 -12.75 14.49
CA ALA A 56 3.52 -13.57 13.31
C ALA A 56 3.20 -12.75 12.04
N TRP A 57 3.19 -11.41 12.16
CA TRP A 57 2.82 -10.51 11.08
C TRP A 57 3.89 -10.44 9.99
N ARG A 58 3.42 -10.30 8.75
CA ARG A 58 4.27 -10.09 7.58
C ARG A 58 3.70 -8.98 6.73
N TYR A 59 4.56 -8.39 5.91
CA TYR A 59 4.15 -7.51 4.84
C TYR A 59 4.50 -8.11 3.48
N SER A 60 3.76 -7.68 2.46
CA SER A 60 4.12 -7.85 1.06
C SER A 60 3.96 -6.54 0.29
N LEU A 61 4.86 -6.29 -0.67
CA LEU A 61 4.69 -5.28 -1.71
C LEU A 61 4.82 -5.98 -3.05
N THR A 62 3.80 -5.90 -3.90
CA THR A 62 3.76 -6.63 -5.18
C THR A 62 3.32 -5.70 -6.30
N SER A 63 3.98 -5.78 -7.44
CA SER A 63 3.53 -5.11 -8.67
C SER A 63 2.19 -5.68 -9.13
N ILE A 64 1.23 -4.83 -9.46
CA ILE A 64 0.01 -5.25 -10.15
C ILE A 64 0.34 -5.24 -11.64
N LYS A 65 0.33 -6.43 -12.27
CA LYS A 65 0.65 -6.61 -13.69
C LYS A 65 -0.13 -5.61 -14.54
N ALA A 66 0.62 -4.85 -15.35
CA ALA A 66 0.06 -4.17 -16.50
C ALA A 66 0.08 -5.13 -17.71
N LEU A 67 -0.49 -4.70 -18.84
CA LEU A 67 -0.38 -5.46 -20.07
C LEU A 67 1.10 -5.69 -20.45
N PRO A 68 1.46 -6.81 -21.12
CA PRO A 68 2.84 -7.08 -21.51
C PRO A 68 3.50 -5.89 -22.21
N GLY A 69 4.71 -5.50 -21.78
CA GLY A 69 5.46 -4.37 -22.33
C GLY A 69 5.08 -2.99 -21.80
N SER A 70 4.28 -2.89 -20.73
CA SER A 70 3.93 -1.62 -20.09
C SER A 70 4.37 -1.54 -18.63
N HIS A 71 4.65 -0.33 -18.13
CA HIS A 71 4.96 -0.09 -16.72
C HIS A 71 3.85 -0.60 -15.80
N PRO A 72 4.17 -1.00 -14.55
CA PRO A 72 3.14 -1.44 -13.60
C PRO A 72 2.05 -0.38 -13.49
N GLY A 73 0.80 -0.78 -13.69
CA GLY A 73 -0.34 0.12 -13.53
C GLY A 73 -0.61 0.43 -12.06
N GLY A 74 -0.11 -0.43 -11.16
CA GLY A 74 -0.20 -0.26 -9.73
C GLY A 74 0.73 -1.15 -8.93
N VAL A 75 0.74 -0.92 -7.62
CA VAL A 75 1.47 -1.68 -6.61
C VAL A 75 0.54 -1.92 -5.45
N ASP A 76 0.55 -3.14 -4.94
CA ASP A 76 -0.23 -3.59 -3.80
C ASP A 76 0.68 -3.79 -2.59
N PHE A 77 0.39 -3.07 -1.51
CA PHE A 77 1.00 -3.24 -0.20
C PHE A 77 -0.01 -3.92 0.71
N ASP A 78 0.35 -5.03 1.33
CA ASP A 78 -0.52 -5.79 2.22
C ASP A 78 0.23 -6.21 3.49
N MET A 79 -0.47 -6.21 4.62
CA MET A 79 -0.02 -6.74 5.90
C MET A 79 -0.99 -7.80 6.40
N GLY A 80 -0.46 -8.94 6.81
CA GLY A 80 -1.29 -10.06 7.26
C GLY A 80 -0.54 -11.11 8.06
N VAL A 81 -1.31 -12.05 8.62
CA VAL A 81 -0.83 -13.27 9.25
C VAL A 81 -1.25 -14.44 8.38
N SER A 82 -0.30 -15.32 8.06
CA SER A 82 -0.56 -16.47 7.18
C SER A 82 -1.63 -17.37 7.79
N GLY A 83 -2.73 -17.58 7.07
CA GLY A 83 -3.84 -18.44 7.50
C GLY A 83 -4.81 -17.81 8.51
N ASP A 84 -4.61 -16.55 8.89
CA ASP A 84 -5.50 -15.83 9.82
C ASP A 84 -5.84 -14.42 9.30
N ASN A 85 -6.98 -14.32 8.63
CA ASN A 85 -7.46 -13.07 8.05
C ASN A 85 -8.10 -12.13 9.09
N ASP A 86 -8.40 -12.61 10.30
CA ASP A 86 -9.04 -11.84 11.36
C ASP A 86 -8.10 -11.64 12.58
N ALA A 87 -6.81 -11.94 12.40
CA ALA A 87 -5.78 -11.77 13.42
C ALA A 87 -5.81 -10.37 14.06
N ASP A 88 -5.62 -10.32 15.39
CA ASP A 88 -5.53 -9.08 16.16
C ASP A 88 -4.39 -8.20 15.63
N MET A 89 -4.78 -7.06 15.07
CA MET A 89 -3.92 -6.07 14.44
C MET A 89 -3.21 -5.15 15.43
N THR A 90 -3.51 -5.22 16.73
CA THR A 90 -2.88 -4.38 17.76
C THR A 90 -1.36 -4.18 17.57
N PRO A 91 -0.53 -5.21 17.28
CA PRO A 91 0.93 -5.03 17.10
C PRO A 91 1.34 -4.29 15.82
N VAL A 92 0.46 -4.15 14.83
CA VAL A 92 0.74 -3.51 13.53
C VAL A 92 -0.25 -2.39 13.16
N CYS A 93 -1.13 -2.02 14.09
CA CYS A 93 -2.26 -1.16 13.79
C CYS A 93 -1.82 0.27 13.49
N ILE A 94 -2.05 0.72 12.26
CA ILE A 94 -1.88 2.11 11.84
C ILE A 94 -3.25 2.68 11.51
N GLY A 95 -3.60 3.79 12.16
CA GLY A 95 -4.86 4.47 11.90
C GLY A 95 -4.88 5.19 10.55
N LEU A 96 -6.06 5.35 9.96
CA LEU A 96 -6.25 6.07 8.71
C LEU A 96 -5.75 7.53 8.75
N ASN A 97 -5.83 8.18 9.91
CA ASN A 97 -5.55 9.62 10.04
C ASN A 97 -4.17 10.02 9.53
N SER A 98 -3.14 9.22 9.79
CA SER A 98 -1.76 9.49 9.36
C SER A 98 -1.64 9.56 7.84
N TYR A 99 -2.31 8.65 7.13
CA TYR A 99 -2.37 8.67 5.67
C TYR A 99 -3.26 9.80 5.16
N GLN A 100 -4.45 9.94 5.72
CA GLN A 100 -5.45 10.89 5.26
C GLN A 100 -4.92 12.32 5.30
N GLN A 101 -4.32 12.75 6.41
CA GLN A 101 -3.80 14.10 6.56
C GLN A 101 -2.68 14.39 5.56
N ALA A 102 -1.71 13.47 5.42
CA ALA A 102 -0.59 13.65 4.51
C ALA A 102 -1.01 13.65 3.04
N LEU A 103 -1.93 12.77 2.65
CA LEU A 103 -2.46 12.70 1.28
C LEU A 103 -3.25 13.96 0.93
N ILE A 104 -4.10 14.45 1.83
CA ILE A 104 -4.85 15.70 1.63
C ILE A 104 -3.88 16.89 1.50
N ALA A 105 -2.88 16.98 2.37
CA ALA A 105 -1.86 18.03 2.31
C ALA A 105 -1.06 18.03 0.99
N ALA A 106 -0.88 16.85 0.39
CA ALA A 106 -0.25 16.69 -0.92
C ALA A 106 -1.18 16.91 -2.12
N GLY A 107 -2.42 17.36 -1.88
CA GLY A 107 -3.38 17.71 -2.92
C GLY A 107 -4.24 16.54 -3.43
N PHE A 108 -4.22 15.39 -2.75
CA PHE A 108 -5.17 14.33 -3.05
C PHE A 108 -6.56 14.70 -2.55
N ARG A 109 -7.58 14.37 -3.35
CA ARG A 109 -8.99 14.50 -2.99
C ARG A 109 -9.49 13.16 -2.46
N LEU A 110 -10.13 13.20 -1.29
CA LEU A 110 -10.80 12.05 -0.72
C LEU A 110 -12.12 11.77 -1.47
N SER A 111 -12.29 10.53 -1.92
CA SER A 111 -13.55 9.97 -2.39
C SER A 111 -13.90 8.84 -1.43
N GLN A 112 -15.04 9.00 -0.74
CA GLN A 112 -15.64 7.86 -0.06
C GLN A 112 -16.19 6.88 -1.10
N LEU A 113 -16.14 5.61 -0.76
CA LEU A 113 -16.72 4.53 -1.52
C LEU A 113 -17.59 3.70 -0.56
N PRO A 114 -18.65 3.02 -1.05
CA PRO A 114 -19.56 2.29 -0.18
C PRO A 114 -18.84 1.17 0.57
N ALA A 115 -18.91 1.13 1.90
CA ALA A 115 -18.23 0.07 2.65
C ALA A 115 -18.67 -1.34 2.21
N HIS A 116 -17.76 -2.30 2.27
CA HIS A 116 -18.08 -3.72 2.14
C HIS A 116 -18.13 -4.37 3.54
N VAL A 117 -18.89 -5.45 3.69
CA VAL A 117 -19.15 -6.05 5.01
C VAL A 117 -17.84 -6.50 5.68
N GLY A 118 -17.46 -5.82 6.76
CA GLY A 118 -16.25 -6.09 7.55
C GLY A 118 -14.95 -5.52 6.96
N VAL A 119 -15.00 -4.78 5.85
CA VAL A 119 -13.84 -4.09 5.26
C VAL A 119 -14.25 -2.71 4.80
N GLU A 120 -13.61 -1.70 5.38
CA GLU A 120 -13.76 -0.33 4.94
C GLU A 120 -12.66 0.05 3.97
N TYR A 121 -12.93 1.04 3.12
CA TYR A 121 -11.92 1.56 2.23
C TYR A 121 -12.07 3.06 2.01
N ARG A 122 -10.95 3.72 1.72
CA ARG A 122 -10.86 5.15 1.41
C ARG A 122 -10.03 5.31 0.16
N ARG A 123 -10.56 6.06 -0.81
CA ARG A 123 -9.85 6.34 -2.05
C ARG A 123 -9.41 7.79 -2.07
N PHE A 124 -8.13 8.01 -2.34
CA PHE A 124 -7.53 9.31 -2.52
C PHE A 124 -7.08 9.43 -3.97
N ARG A 125 -7.37 10.55 -4.63
CA ARG A 125 -6.98 10.78 -6.02
C ARG A 125 -6.38 12.15 -6.22
N SER A 126 -5.29 12.21 -6.98
CA SER A 126 -4.74 13.42 -7.57
C SER A 126 -4.68 13.25 -9.10
N ASP A 127 -4.14 14.25 -9.80
CA ASP A 127 -3.81 14.12 -11.22
C ASP A 127 -2.65 13.13 -11.46
N LYS A 128 -1.86 12.84 -10.43
CA LYS A 128 -0.64 12.02 -10.48
C LYS A 128 -0.85 10.56 -10.10
N ALA A 129 -1.73 10.29 -9.13
CA ALA A 129 -1.92 8.94 -8.61
C ALA A 129 -3.30 8.73 -7.97
N SER A 130 -3.69 7.47 -7.85
CA SER A 130 -4.84 7.00 -7.09
C SER A 130 -4.37 6.04 -6.00
N VAL A 131 -4.72 6.31 -4.75
CA VAL A 131 -4.38 5.50 -3.59
C VAL A 131 -5.68 4.95 -2.99
N LEU A 132 -5.76 3.65 -2.82
CA LEU A 132 -6.89 2.96 -2.21
C LEU A 132 -6.40 2.29 -0.93
N ILE A 133 -6.87 2.78 0.21
CA ILE A 133 -6.51 2.27 1.54
C ILE A 133 -7.64 1.40 2.04
N TYR A 134 -7.31 0.16 2.42
CA TYR A 134 -8.22 -0.79 3.02
C TYR A 134 -8.00 -0.84 4.53
N LEU A 135 -9.12 -0.92 5.23
CA LEU A 135 -9.22 -0.85 6.67
C LEU A 135 -10.02 -2.05 7.17
N ARG A 136 -9.57 -2.66 8.27
CA ARG A 136 -10.34 -3.69 8.99
C ARG A 136 -10.28 -3.43 10.49
N GLY A 137 -11.15 -4.08 11.24
CA GLY A 137 -11.20 -3.92 12.69
C GLY A 137 -9.90 -4.34 13.38
N LYS A 138 -9.53 -3.63 14.44
CA LYS A 138 -8.27 -3.81 15.16
C LYS A 138 -8.18 -5.17 15.83
N THR A 139 -9.14 -5.52 16.68
CA THR A 139 -9.08 -6.76 17.50
C THR A 139 -9.97 -7.88 16.97
N LYS A 140 -10.98 -7.51 16.19
CA LYS A 140 -11.99 -8.41 15.64
C LYS A 140 -12.50 -7.86 14.31
N ARG A 141 -13.13 -8.70 13.50
CA ARG A 141 -13.70 -8.31 12.19
C ARG A 141 -14.58 -7.06 12.24
N TYR A 142 -15.38 -6.90 13.30
CA TYR A 142 -16.23 -5.73 13.53
C TYR A 142 -15.75 -4.99 14.77
N ASP A 143 -14.88 -4.00 14.57
CA ASP A 143 -14.30 -3.15 15.61
C ASP A 143 -14.47 -1.67 15.20
N GLU A 144 -14.76 -0.80 16.16
CA GLU A 144 -14.86 0.64 15.94
C GLU A 144 -13.49 1.24 15.62
N GLN A 145 -12.42 0.64 16.15
CA GLN A 145 -11.06 1.00 15.83
C GLN A 145 -10.62 0.26 14.57
N LEU A 146 -10.40 1.03 13.50
CA LEU A 146 -9.96 0.50 12.22
C LEU A 146 -8.46 0.71 12.01
N CYS A 147 -7.80 -0.32 11.47
CA CYS A 147 -6.39 -0.30 11.13
C CYS A 147 -6.21 -0.51 9.63
N VAL A 148 -5.23 0.20 9.06
CA VAL A 148 -4.76 -0.02 7.69
C VAL A 148 -4.13 -1.40 7.62
N PHE A 149 -4.60 -2.22 6.69
CA PHE A 149 -3.98 -3.53 6.41
C PHE A 149 -3.52 -3.66 4.96
N ARG A 150 -4.08 -2.87 4.03
CA ARG A 150 -3.70 -2.92 2.62
C ARG A 150 -3.79 -1.56 1.96
N ILE A 151 -2.88 -1.26 1.04
CA ILE A 151 -2.83 -0.04 0.25
C ILE A 151 -2.53 -0.39 -1.20
N VAL A 152 -3.39 0.04 -2.11
CA VAL A 152 -3.16 -0.10 -3.56
C VAL A 152 -2.89 1.27 -4.15
N VAL A 153 -1.73 1.42 -4.80
CA VAL A 153 -1.31 2.66 -5.46
C VAL A 153 -1.33 2.44 -6.95
N ASN A 154 -2.01 3.30 -7.70
CA ASN A 154 -2.03 3.30 -9.16
C ASN A 154 -1.60 4.66 -9.68
N ALA A 155 -0.94 4.69 -10.84
CA ALA A 155 -0.55 5.93 -11.51
C ALA A 155 -0.71 5.80 -13.03
N PRO A 156 -1.10 6.87 -13.74
CA PRO A 156 -1.29 6.83 -15.17
C PRO A 156 0.06 6.76 -15.90
N ASN A 157 0.07 6.07 -17.04
CA ASN A 157 1.14 6.20 -18.04
C ASN A 157 0.99 7.55 -18.74
N ARG A 158 1.77 8.55 -18.35
CA ARG A 158 1.83 9.82 -19.09
C ARG A 158 2.77 9.66 -20.29
N LYS A 159 2.23 9.75 -21.51
CA LYS A 159 3.05 9.90 -22.73
C LYS A 159 3.74 11.27 -22.65
N LYS A 160 5.06 11.30 -22.91
CA LYS A 160 5.80 12.55 -23.09
C LYS A 160 5.26 13.32 -24.28
#